data_AF-A0A4Q2YCI7-F1
#
_entry.id   AF-A0A4Q2YCI7-F1
#
_cell.length_a   1.000
_cell.length_b   1.000
_cell.length_c   1.000
_cell.angle_alpha   90.00
_cell.angle_beta   90.00
_cell.angle_gamma   90.00
#
_symmetry.space_group_name_H-M   'P 1'
#
loop_
_entity.id
_entity.type
_entity.pdbx_description
1 polymer ?
#
loop_
_entity_poly.entity_id
_entity_poly.type
_entity_poly.pdbx_seq_one_letter_code
_entity_poly.pdbx_strand_id
1 'polypeptide(L)'
;MTHELHNRLKAARKKLHYTQAEAAKAWGVPLNTLICWENRRRRPATFSLVMLNSLLDEILNMSAGTMPLSNSELSSENNRLS
;
A
#
# COMPACT_ATOMS: atom_id res chain seq x y z
N MET A 1 -7.26 -8.17 -11.46
CA MET A 1 -6.94 -9.19 -10.43
C MET A 1 -7.17 -8.60 -9.04
N THR A 2 -8.34 -8.82 -8.45
CA THR A 2 -8.64 -8.40 -7.08
C THR A 2 -7.90 -9.33 -6.11
N HIS A 3 -6.71 -8.94 -5.67
CA HIS A 3 -6.05 -9.66 -4.59
C HIS A 3 -6.93 -9.59 -3.34
N GLU A 4 -7.47 -10.73 -2.92
CA GLU A 4 -8.31 -10.87 -1.73
C GLU A 4 -7.63 -10.19 -0.52
N LEU A 5 -8.37 -9.39 0.25
CA LEU A 5 -7.86 -8.48 1.30
C LEU A 5 -6.75 -9.06 2.19
N HIS A 6 -6.89 -10.31 2.64
CA HIS A 6 -5.91 -10.99 3.49
C HIS A 6 -4.50 -11.07 2.86
N ASN A 7 -4.40 -11.19 1.53
CA ASN A 7 -3.13 -11.18 0.81
C ASN A 7 -2.53 -9.78 0.80
N ARG A 8 -3.34 -8.74 0.60
CA ARG A 8 -2.90 -7.34 0.63
C ARG A 8 -2.40 -6.94 2.01
N LEU A 9 -3.10 -7.34 3.08
CA LEU A 9 -2.65 -7.15 4.48
C LEU A 9 -1.27 -7.79 4.71
N LYS A 10 -1.11 -9.07 4.35
CA LYS A 10 0.17 -9.77 4.48
C LYS A 10 1.27 -9.12 3.65
N ALA A 11 0.98 -8.69 2.44
CA ALA A 11 1.93 -8.03 1.55
C ALA A 11 2.40 -6.69 2.12
N ALA A 12 1.47 -5.84 2.55
CA ALA A 12 1.79 -4.53 3.15
C ALA A 12 2.62 -4.69 4.42
N ARG A 13 2.21 -5.61 5.31
CA ARG A 13 2.96 -5.92 6.52
C ARG A 13 4.40 -6.36 6.22
N LYS A 14 4.56 -7.29 5.28
CA LYS A 14 5.89 -7.78 4.87
C LYS A 14 6.74 -6.69 4.21
N LYS A 15 6.14 -5.82 3.39
CA LYS A 15 6.81 -4.69 2.75
C LYS A 15 7.36 -3.68 3.78
N LEU A 16 6.66 -3.51 4.90
CA LEU A 16 7.09 -2.66 6.01
C LEU A 16 7.95 -3.40 7.04
N HIS A 17 8.26 -4.68 6.83
CA HIS A 17 9.00 -5.53 7.77
C HIS A 17 8.38 -5.64 9.17
N TYR A 18 7.05 -5.52 9.27
CA TYR A 18 6.35 -5.60 10.55
C TYR A 18 5.96 -7.04 10.92
N THR A 19 6.04 -7.32 12.22
CA THR A 19 5.30 -8.42 12.86
C THR A 19 3.79 -8.11 12.85
N GLN A 20 2.96 -9.11 13.17
CA GLN A 20 1.52 -8.88 13.29
C GLN A 20 1.18 -7.90 14.44
N ALA A 21 1.95 -7.91 15.53
CA ALA A 21 1.76 -7.00 16.64
C ALA A 21 2.09 -5.54 16.26
N GLU A 22 3.20 -5.33 15.55
CA GLU A 22 3.61 -4.00 15.09
C GLU A 22 2.64 -3.45 14.05
N ALA A 23 2.22 -4.27 13.07
CA ALA A 23 1.23 -3.87 12.08
C ALA A 23 -0.12 -3.52 12.72
N ALA A 24 -0.58 -4.32 13.68
CA ALA A 24 -1.83 -4.03 14.41
C ALA A 24 -1.76 -2.68 15.13
N LYS A 25 -0.64 -2.42 15.83
CA LYS A 25 -0.40 -1.14 16.49
C LYS A 25 -0.32 0.02 15.49
N ALA A 26 0.42 -0.14 14.40
CA ALA A 26 0.60 0.88 13.37
C ALA A 26 -0.70 1.23 12.65
N TRP A 27 -1.57 0.25 12.41
CA TRP A 27 -2.83 0.44 11.68
C TRP A 27 -4.03 0.74 12.60
N GLY A 28 -3.80 0.85 13.91
CA GLY A 28 -4.83 1.17 14.88
C GLY A 28 -5.92 0.10 15.04
N VAL A 29 -5.57 -1.18 14.82
CA VAL A 29 -6.50 -2.30 14.91
C VAL A 29 -6.08 -3.30 15.99
N PRO A 30 -7.02 -3.98 16.66
CA PRO A 30 -6.66 -5.02 17.62
C PRO A 30 -5.86 -6.16 16.96
N LEU A 31 -4.85 -6.68 17.65
CA LEU A 31 -4.01 -7.78 17.15
C LEU A 31 -4.83 -9.01 16.74
N ASN A 32 -5.77 -9.43 17.59
CA ASN A 32 -6.65 -10.57 17.30
C ASN A 32 -7.47 -10.36 16.03
N THR A 33 -7.87 -9.11 15.76
CA THR A 33 -8.64 -8.71 14.59
C THR A 33 -7.78 -8.81 13.34
N LEU A 34 -6.55 -8.27 13.37
CA LEU A 34 -5.62 -8.40 12.26
C LEU A 34 -5.28 -9.86 11.95
N ILE A 35 -5.02 -10.68 12.98
CA ILE A 35 -4.76 -12.13 12.82
C ILE A 35 -5.97 -12.82 12.17
N CYS A 36 -7.19 -12.49 12.59
CA CYS A 36 -8.40 -13.06 12.00
C CYS A 36 -8.54 -12.68 10.51
N TRP A 37 -8.26 -11.43 10.16
CA TRP A 37 -8.34 -10.94 8.78
C TRP A 37 -7.27 -11.57 7.89
N GLU A 38 -6.01 -11.61 8.34
CA GLU A 38 -4.91 -12.24 7.59
C GLU A 38 -5.12 -13.76 7.35
N ASN A 39 -5.83 -14.42 8.26
CA ASN A 39 -6.13 -15.86 8.18
C ASN A 39 -7.52 -16.16 7.62
N ARG A 40 -8.22 -15.17 7.03
CA ARG A 40 -9.58 -15.31 6.46
C ARG A 40 -10.65 -15.83 7.44
N ARG A 41 -10.41 -15.74 8.75
CA ARG A 41 -11.35 -16.19 9.78
C ARG A 41 -12.52 -15.23 9.98
N ARG A 42 -12.31 -13.94 9.68
CA ARG A 42 -13.32 -12.88 9.79
C ARG A 42 -13.13 -11.88 8.67
N ARG A 43 -14.22 -11.30 8.18
CA ARG A 43 -14.17 -10.14 7.27
C ARG A 43 -14.32 -8.83 8.07
N PRO A 44 -13.61 -7.75 7.73
CA PRO A 44 -13.85 -6.45 8.33
C PRO A 44 -15.27 -5.98 8.05
N ALA A 45 -15.82 -5.14 8.92
CA ALA A 45 -17.02 -4.38 8.60
C ALA A 45 -16.75 -3.40 7.44
N THR A 46 -17.80 -2.98 6.73
CA THR A 46 -17.69 -2.12 5.53
C THR A 46 -16.86 -0.86 5.77
N PHE A 47 -17.05 -0.18 6.91
CA PHE A 47 -16.27 1.01 7.26
C PHE A 47 -14.76 0.71 7.42
N SER A 48 -14.42 -0.34 8.17
CA SER A 48 -13.03 -0.77 8.35
C SER A 48 -12.40 -1.23 7.04
N LEU A 49 -13.18 -1.83 6.14
CA LEU A 49 -12.71 -2.29 4.84
C LEU A 49 -12.26 -1.12 3.95
N VAL A 50 -13.01 -0.02 3.92
CA VAL A 50 -12.66 1.18 3.13
C VAL A 50 -11.34 1.76 3.62
N MET A 51 -11.21 1.99 4.92
CA MET A 51 -9.98 2.52 5.53
C MET A 51 -8.76 1.64 5.27
N LEU A 52 -8.91 0.32 5.42
CA LEU A 52 -7.84 -0.62 5.13
C LEU A 52 -7.44 -0.59 3.66
N ASN A 53 -8.41 -0.52 2.74
CA ASN A 53 -8.09 -0.48 1.32
C ASN A 53 -7.24 0.74 0.97
N SER A 54 -7.61 1.92 1.44
CA SER A 54 -6.84 3.16 1.22
C SER A 54 -5.42 3.06 1.77
N LEU A 55 -5.28 2.61 3.01
CA LEU A 55 -3.96 2.44 3.66
C LEU A 55 -3.10 1.40 2.92
N LEU A 56 -3.69 0.29 2.49
CA LEU A 56 -2.98 -0.76 1.76
C LEU A 56 -2.57 -0.28 0.37
N ASP A 57 -3.39 0.51 -0.31
CA ASP A 57 -3.03 1.08 -1.61
C ASP A 57 -1.85 2.04 -1.48
N GLU A 58 -1.83 2.90 -0.46
CA GLU A 58 -0.69 3.77 -0.18
C GLU A 58 0.60 2.97 0.05
N ILE A 59 0.56 1.98 0.95
CA ILE A 59 1.74 1.16 1.29
C ILE A 59 2.22 0.36 0.07
N LEU A 60 1.31 -0.27 -0.67
CA LEU A 60 1.67 -1.18 -1.75
C LEU A 60 2.09 -0.42 -3.02
N ASN A 61 1.45 0.72 -3.33
CA ASN A 61 1.75 1.52 -4.52
C ASN A 61 2.99 2.42 -4.37
N MET A 62 3.52 2.61 -3.16
CA MET A 62 4.76 3.37 -2.88
C MET A 62 6.04 2.80 -3.55
N SER A 63 5.93 1.79 -4.43
CA SER A 63 7.03 1.24 -5.25
C SER A 63 6.86 1.46 -6.76
N ALA A 64 5.74 2.02 -7.22
CA ALA A 64 5.61 2.44 -8.61
C ALA A 64 6.04 3.91 -8.68
N GLY A 65 7.32 4.13 -8.99
CA GLY A 65 7.94 5.45 -9.01
C GLY A 65 7.12 6.48 -9.77
N THR A 66 6.51 7.40 -9.01
CA THR A 66 6.49 8.79 -9.44
C THR A 66 7.91 9.30 -9.25
N MET A 67 8.76 9.07 -10.24
CA MET A 67 9.83 10.04 -10.47
C MET A 67 9.09 11.31 -10.88
N PRO A 68 9.12 12.41 -10.09
CA PRO A 68 8.76 13.70 -10.67
C PRO A 68 9.68 13.86 -11.88
N LEU A 69 9.09 14.16 -13.05
CA LEU A 69 9.84 14.46 -14.27
C LEU A 69 11.00 15.38 -13.90
N SER A 70 12.21 14.84 -13.97
CA SER A 70 13.41 15.65 -13.82
C SER A 70 13.41 16.58 -15.02
N ASN A 71 13.37 17.89 -14.80
CA ASN A 71 13.37 18.92 -15.85
C ASN A 71 14.69 18.96 -16.67
N SER A 72 15.43 17.86 -16.76
CA SER A 72 16.69 17.75 -17.47
C SER A 72 16.58 17.29 -18.93
N GLU A 73 15.37 16.95 -19.42
CA GLU A 73 15.17 16.50 -20.82
C GLU A 73 14.42 17.49 -21.73
N LEU A 74 14.26 18.76 -21.33
CA LEU A 74 13.67 19.80 -22.20
C LEU A 74 14.69 20.69 -22.93
N SER A 75 15.97 20.32 -23.00
CA SER A 75 17.01 21.17 -23.64
C SER A 75 17.74 20.55 -24.83
N SER A 76 17.15 19.58 -25.54
CA SER A 76 17.72 19.05 -26.80
C SER A 76 16.90 19.41 -28.05
N GLU A 77 15.72 20.01 -27.92
CA GLU A 77 14.85 20.35 -29.08
C GLU A 77 14.85 21.83 -29.47
N ASN A 78 15.73 22.68 -28.90
CA ASN A 78 15.87 24.07 -29.32
C ASN A 78 17.07 24.33 -30.26
N ASN A 79 17.65 23.29 -30.86
CA ASN A 79 18.71 23.46 -31.88
C ASN A 79 18.33 22.90 -33.26
N ARG A 80 17.10 23.16 -33.68
CA ARG A 80 16.70 23.15 -35.09
C ARG A 80 15.65 24.23 -35.30
N LEU A 81 16.10 25.47 -35.46
CA LEU A 81 15.51 26.53 -36.32
C LEU A 81 16.14 27.88 -35.92
N SER A 82 17.35 28.13 -36.40
CA SER A 82 17.86 29.44 -36.84
C SER A 82 19.12 29.22 -37.65
#